data_AF-A8RHA1-F1
#
_entry.id   AF-A8RHA1-F1
#
_cell.length_a   1.000
_cell.length_b   1.000
_cell.length_c   1.000
_cell.angle_alpha   90.00
_cell.angle_beta   90.00
_cell.angle_gamma   90.00
#
_symmetry.space_group_name_H-M   'P 1'
#
loop_
_entity.id
_entity.type
_entity.pdbx_description
1 polymer ?
#
loop_
_entity_poly.entity_id
_entity_poly.type
_entity_poly.pdbx_seq_one_letter_code
_entity_poly.pdbx_strand_id
1 'polypeptide(L)'
;MEQYDFTDTGNAKDIYGLLDCMSEKELEMAREAVRNIRETAQLAQFERYNAWFDHTLLPIFKEYAQMTSSLLQIERDNGTIDVLFRNSGGLDITENCKGMYMALMIAVHIFMDSDAGDAVLALTYDCCRIVS
;
A
#
# COMPACT_ATOMS: atom_id res chain seq x y z
N MET A 1 -2.09 -27.21 -13.61
CA MET A 1 -2.99 -27.01 -12.46
C MET A 1 -2.08 -26.71 -11.29
N GLU A 2 -2.16 -25.51 -10.73
CA GLU A 2 -1.36 -25.12 -9.56
C GLU A 2 -2.20 -25.36 -8.31
N GLN A 3 -1.63 -26.06 -7.33
CA GLN A 3 -2.27 -26.39 -6.07
C GLN A 3 -1.41 -25.83 -4.94
N TYR A 4 -2.04 -25.08 -4.04
CA TYR A 4 -1.40 -24.48 -2.87
C TYR A 4 -1.99 -25.14 -1.63
N ASP A 5 -1.11 -25.73 -0.80
CA ASP A 5 -1.49 -26.43 0.44
C ASP A 5 -1.14 -25.57 1.66
N PHE A 6 -2.15 -25.23 2.45
CA PHE A 6 -2.06 -24.41 3.66
C PHE A 6 -2.45 -25.18 4.93
N THR A 7 -2.42 -26.53 4.88
CA THR A 7 -2.93 -27.37 5.98
C THR A 7 -1.99 -27.52 7.18
N ASP A 8 -0.74 -27.04 7.10
CA ASP A 8 0.21 -27.06 8.21
C ASP A 8 0.08 -25.80 9.09
N THR A 9 -0.65 -25.93 10.20
CA THR A 9 -0.67 -24.91 11.26
C THR A 9 0.31 -25.33 12.36
N GLY A 10 1.57 -24.95 12.21
CA GLY A 10 2.65 -25.28 13.15
C GLY A 10 2.43 -24.84 14.61
N ASN A 11 3.39 -25.21 15.47
CA ASN A 11 3.43 -25.21 16.95
C ASN A 11 3.11 -23.90 17.72
N ALA A 12 2.43 -22.91 17.15
CA ALA A 12 2.08 -21.65 17.81
C ALA A 12 1.18 -21.78 19.05
N LYS A 13 0.66 -22.99 19.34
CA LYS A 13 -0.31 -23.25 20.41
C LYS A 13 0.28 -23.24 21.83
N ASP A 14 1.60 -23.33 22.00
CA ASP A 14 2.24 -23.49 23.32
C ASP A 14 2.81 -22.19 23.94
N ILE A 15 2.50 -21.03 23.36
CA ILE A 15 3.08 -19.74 23.82
C ILE A 15 2.55 -19.29 25.19
N TYR A 16 1.31 -19.64 25.52
CA TYR A 16 0.68 -19.26 26.79
C TYR A 16 1.32 -19.99 27.98
N GLY A 17 1.67 -21.27 27.83
CA GLY A 17 2.34 -22.04 28.88
C GLY A 17 3.74 -21.52 29.19
N LEU A 18 4.45 -21.00 28.17
CA LEU A 18 5.76 -20.37 28.35
C LEU A 18 5.65 -19.03 29.11
N LEU A 19 4.65 -18.20 28.80
CA LEU A 19 4.42 -16.91 29.45
C LEU A 19 4.10 -17.06 30.95
N ASP A 20 3.33 -18.07 31.32
CA ASP A 20 2.95 -18.33 32.72
C ASP A 20 4.13 -18.71 33.63
N CYS A 21 5.25 -19.15 33.04
CA CYS A 21 6.44 -19.58 33.78
C CYS A 21 7.53 -18.49 33.86
N MET A 22 7.32 -17.31 33.27
CA MET A 22 8.30 -16.23 33.17
C MET A 22 8.28 -15.31 34.40
N SER A 23 9.45 -14.86 34.82
CA SER A 23 9.60 -13.76 35.78
C SER A 23 9.20 -12.41 35.18
N GLU A 24 8.95 -11.40 36.02
CA GLU A 24 8.62 -10.03 35.55
C GLU A 24 9.67 -9.46 34.58
N LYS A 25 10.96 -9.73 34.83
CA LYS A 25 12.04 -9.30 33.94
C LYS A 25 11.98 -10.00 32.58
N GLU A 26 11.66 -11.29 32.58
CA GLU A 26 11.49 -12.07 31.35
C GLU A 26 10.25 -11.63 30.56
N LEU A 27 9.16 -11.29 31.25
CA LEU A 27 7.95 -10.74 30.63
C LEU A 27 8.21 -9.38 29.96
N GLU A 28 8.98 -8.49 30.58
CA GLU A 28 9.32 -7.20 29.96
C GLU A 28 10.23 -7.40 28.73
N MET A 29 11.20 -8.32 28.80
CA MET A 29 12.02 -8.69 27.64
C MET A 29 11.16 -9.30 26.51
N ALA A 30 10.18 -10.15 26.84
CA ALA A 30 9.26 -10.73 25.88
C ALA A 30 8.37 -9.66 25.23
N ARG A 31 7.87 -8.69 26.01
CA ARG A 31 7.08 -7.57 25.52
C ARG A 31 7.86 -6.73 24.52
N GLU A 32 9.12 -6.39 24.83
CA GLU A 32 9.98 -5.63 23.94
C GLU A 32 10.33 -6.42 22.67
N ALA A 33 10.60 -7.72 22.79
CA ALA A 33 10.82 -8.59 21.64
C ALA A 33 9.58 -8.65 20.72
N VAL A 34 8.38 -8.82 21.28
CA VAL A 34 7.12 -8.79 20.50
C VAL A 34 6.92 -7.44 19.81
N ARG A 35 7.21 -6.33 20.48
CA ARG A 35 7.13 -4.99 19.87
C ARG A 35 8.08 -4.88 18.68
N ASN A 36 9.34 -5.26 18.86
CA ASN A 36 10.36 -5.21 17.80
C ASN A 36 9.99 -6.12 16.62
N ILE A 37 9.43 -7.31 16.88
CA ILE A 37 8.94 -8.22 15.83
C ILE A 37 7.84 -7.53 15.01
N ARG A 38 6.87 -6.89 15.67
CA ARG A 38 5.78 -6.19 14.99
C ARG A 38 6.28 -5.00 14.17
N GLU A 39 7.15 -4.18 14.74
CA GLU A 39 7.73 -3.03 14.05
C GLU A 39 8.55 -3.47 12.82
N THR A 40 9.39 -4.50 12.97
CA THR A 40 10.17 -5.06 11.85
C THR A 40 9.27 -5.64 10.77
N ALA A 41 8.21 -6.36 11.16
CA ALA A 41 7.25 -6.93 10.20
C ALA A 41 6.49 -5.83 9.44
N GLN A 42 6.09 -4.75 10.12
CA GLN A 42 5.44 -3.60 9.51
C GLN A 42 6.38 -2.86 8.54
N LEU A 43 7.62 -2.60 8.93
CA LEU A 43 8.62 -1.99 8.05
C LEU A 43 8.84 -2.83 6.78
N ALA A 44 9.05 -4.14 6.93
CA ALA A 44 9.21 -5.05 5.80
C ALA A 44 7.94 -5.11 4.93
N GLN A 45 6.75 -4.99 5.52
CA GLN A 45 5.50 -4.90 4.77
C GLN A 45 5.44 -3.61 3.94
N PHE A 46 5.80 -2.46 4.52
CA PHE A 46 5.83 -1.19 3.80
C PHE A 46 6.86 -1.20 2.67
N GLU A 47 8.05 -1.77 2.87
CA GLU A 47 9.05 -1.89 1.81
C GLU A 47 8.53 -2.72 0.63
N ARG A 48 7.92 -3.89 0.91
CA ARG A 48 7.31 -4.73 -0.13
C ARG A 48 6.19 -4.00 -0.87
N TYR A 49 5.35 -3.27 -0.14
CA TYR A 49 4.25 -2.51 -0.72
C TYR A 49 4.75 -1.38 -1.62
N ASN A 50 5.76 -0.62 -1.18
CA ASN A 50 6.39 0.41 -1.99
C ASN A 50 6.99 -0.16 -3.29
N ALA A 51 7.68 -1.30 -3.19
CA ALA A 51 8.24 -1.98 -4.36
C ALA A 51 7.14 -2.47 -5.33
N TRP A 52 6.06 -3.03 -4.79
CA TRP A 52 4.90 -3.43 -5.59
C TRP A 52 4.27 -2.23 -6.31
N PHE A 53 4.06 -1.11 -5.60
CA PHE A 53 3.52 0.11 -6.16
C PHE A 53 4.41 0.63 -7.31
N ASP A 54 5.73 0.66 -7.07
CA ASP A 54 6.72 1.15 -8.04
C ASP A 54 6.81 0.30 -9.30
N HIS A 55 6.60 -1.01 -9.18
CA HIS A 55 6.65 -1.92 -10.32
C HIS A 55 5.32 -2.04 -11.04
N THR A 56 4.20 -1.80 -10.35
CA THR A 56 2.86 -2.08 -10.88
C THR A 56 2.12 -0.80 -11.30
N LEU A 57 1.99 0.16 -10.38
CA LEU A 57 1.13 1.33 -10.58
C LEU A 57 1.90 2.56 -11.09
N LEU A 58 3.13 2.77 -10.62
CA LEU A 58 3.94 3.92 -11.04
C LEU A 58 4.15 3.99 -12.58
N PRO A 59 4.40 2.88 -13.31
CA PRO A 59 4.52 2.93 -14.76
C PRO A 59 3.23 3.41 -15.44
N ILE A 60 2.08 2.95 -14.96
CA ILE A 60 0.75 3.34 -15.46
C ILE A 60 0.55 4.84 -15.28
N PHE A 61 0.88 5.38 -14.11
CA PHE A 61 0.73 6.81 -13.83
C PHE A 61 1.65 7.67 -14.67
N LYS A 62 2.89 7.23 -14.88
CA LYS A 62 3.85 7.94 -15.75
C LYS A 62 3.36 7.97 -17.19
N GLU A 63 2.88 6.84 -17.70
CA GLU A 63 2.32 6.74 -19.06
C GLU A 63 1.10 7.66 -19.21
N TYR A 64 0.16 7.61 -18.28
CA TYR A 64 -1.03 8.45 -18.31
C TYR A 64 -0.70 9.95 -18.19
N ALA A 65 0.21 10.32 -17.29
CA ALA A 65 0.67 11.70 -17.15
C ALA A 65 1.31 12.21 -18.45
N GLN A 66 2.16 11.39 -19.07
CA GLN A 66 2.80 11.74 -20.34
C GLN A 66 1.76 11.90 -21.47
N MET A 67 0.82 10.97 -21.59
CA MET A 67 -0.22 10.99 -22.62
C MET A 67 -1.12 12.23 -22.49
N THR A 68 -1.46 12.61 -21.27
CA THR A 68 -2.34 13.75 -21.00
C THR A 68 -1.59 15.08 -20.86
N SER A 69 -0.25 15.07 -20.86
CA SER A 69 0.59 16.22 -20.51
C SER A 69 0.28 16.79 -19.12
N SER A 70 -0.05 15.90 -18.17
CA SER A 70 -0.38 16.27 -16.79
C SER A 70 0.86 16.33 -15.91
N LEU A 71 0.81 17.22 -14.91
CA LEU A 71 1.72 17.14 -13.76
C LEU A 71 1.33 15.94 -12.90
N LEU A 72 2.29 15.07 -12.61
CA LEU A 72 2.15 13.93 -11.70
C LEU A 72 2.96 14.19 -10.44
N GLN A 73 2.30 14.10 -9.28
CA GLN A 73 2.92 14.16 -7.96
C GLN A 73 2.61 12.87 -7.19
N ILE A 74 3.60 12.39 -6.44
CA ILE A 74 3.47 11.19 -5.61
C ILE A 74 4.00 11.52 -4.22
N GLU A 75 3.13 11.39 -3.23
CA GLU A 75 3.45 11.57 -1.82
C GLU A 75 3.31 10.22 -1.10
N ARG A 76 4.21 9.97 -0.14
CA ARG A 76 4.23 8.72 0.62
C ARG A 76 4.27 9.06 2.09
N ASP A 77 3.27 8.61 2.83
CA ASP A 77 3.17 8.83 4.26
C ASP A 77 2.72 7.55 4.96
N ASN A 78 3.54 7.05 5.89
CA ASN A 78 3.19 6.03 6.90
C ASN A 78 2.16 4.94 6.48
N GLY A 79 2.33 4.35 5.30
CA GLY A 79 1.49 3.25 4.81
C GLY A 79 0.48 3.63 3.72
N THR A 80 0.30 4.92 3.43
CA THR A 80 -0.44 5.41 2.27
C THR A 80 0.48 6.00 1.21
N ILE A 81 0.04 5.88 -0.05
CA ILE A 81 0.66 6.54 -1.20
C ILE A 81 -0.42 7.35 -1.89
N ASP A 82 -0.23 8.65 -1.97
CA ASP A 82 -1.12 9.58 -2.64
C ASP A 82 -0.54 9.95 -4.00
N VAL A 83 -1.37 9.84 -5.03
CA VAL A 83 -1.02 10.12 -6.43
C VAL A 83 -1.92 11.23 -6.93
N LEU A 84 -1.33 12.36 -7.31
CA LEU A 84 -2.06 13.53 -7.77
C LEU A 84 -1.69 13.86 -9.22
N PHE A 85 -2.72 13.99 -10.05
CA PHE A 85 -2.63 14.52 -11.40
C PHE A 85 -3.22 15.91 -11.44
N ARG A 86 -2.54 16.82 -12.13
CA ARG A 86 -3.04 18.17 -12.40
C ARG A 86 -2.86 18.55 -13.86
N ASN A 87 -3.91 19.08 -14.48
CA ASN A 87 -3.90 19.45 -15.90
C ASN A 87 -4.86 20.60 -16.22
N SER A 88 -4.37 21.65 -16.88
CA SER A 88 -5.17 22.82 -17.29
C SER A 88 -6.12 22.53 -18.46
N GLY A 89 -5.82 21.52 -19.27
CA GLY A 89 -6.66 21.05 -20.38
C GLY A 89 -7.71 20.02 -19.99
N GLY A 90 -7.79 19.65 -18.71
CA GLY A 90 -8.66 18.59 -18.22
C GLY A 90 -7.98 17.23 -18.12
N LEU A 91 -8.69 16.27 -17.53
CA LEU A 91 -8.25 14.88 -17.38
C LEU A 91 -9.30 13.98 -18.01
N ASP A 92 -8.89 13.13 -18.94
CA ASP A 92 -9.79 12.22 -19.64
C ASP A 92 -9.24 10.79 -19.59
N ILE A 93 -10.06 9.86 -19.09
CA ILE A 93 -9.72 8.44 -18.94
C ILE A 93 -10.52 7.66 -19.98
N THR A 94 -9.89 7.48 -21.13
CA THR A 94 -10.47 6.80 -22.29
C THR A 94 -10.16 5.30 -22.28
N GLU A 95 -10.74 4.56 -23.22
CA GLU A 95 -10.54 3.10 -23.38
C GLU A 95 -9.08 2.68 -23.58
N ASN A 96 -8.22 3.61 -24.01
CA ASN A 96 -6.79 3.38 -24.17
C ASN A 96 -6.03 3.42 -22.83
N CYS A 97 -6.66 3.93 -21.77
CA CYS A 97 -6.09 4.05 -20.43
C CYS A 97 -6.35 2.79 -19.59
N LYS A 98 -6.14 1.59 -20.15
CA LYS A 98 -6.51 0.32 -19.49
C LYS A 98 -5.86 0.15 -18.12
N GLY A 99 -4.61 0.59 -17.99
CA GLY A 99 -3.91 0.62 -16.70
C GLY A 99 -4.59 1.52 -15.67
N MET A 100 -5.09 2.68 -16.09
CA MET A 100 -5.78 3.60 -15.18
C MET A 100 -7.08 3.01 -14.64
N TYR A 101 -7.83 2.23 -15.43
CA TYR A 101 -9.00 1.53 -14.90
C TYR A 101 -8.64 0.60 -13.74
N MET A 102 -7.55 -0.15 -13.86
CA MET A 102 -7.07 -1.01 -12.77
C MET A 102 -6.61 -0.18 -11.57
N ALA A 103 -5.86 0.90 -11.81
CA ALA A 103 -5.38 1.76 -10.74
C ALA A 103 -6.53 2.40 -9.95
N LEU A 104 -7.55 2.91 -10.65
CA LEU A 104 -8.76 3.46 -10.02
C LEU A 104 -9.48 2.43 -9.15
N MET A 105 -9.61 1.19 -9.62
CA MET A 105 -10.32 0.14 -8.89
C MET A 105 -9.61 -0.28 -7.60
N ILE A 106 -8.29 -0.12 -7.52
CA ILE A 106 -7.48 -0.49 -6.36
C ILE A 106 -7.39 0.66 -5.35
N ALA A 107 -7.60 1.90 -5.78
CA ALA A 107 -7.53 3.07 -4.91
C ALA A 107 -8.56 2.97 -3.78
N VAL A 108 -8.13 3.27 -2.54
CA VAL A 108 -9.02 3.29 -1.38
C VAL A 108 -9.81 4.59 -1.26
N HIS A 109 -9.35 5.62 -1.96
CA HIS A 109 -10.02 6.92 -2.06
C HIS A 109 -9.68 7.55 -3.42
N ILE A 110 -10.70 8.15 -4.03
CA ILE A 110 -10.62 8.85 -5.31
C ILE A 110 -11.25 10.22 -5.10
N PHE A 111 -10.48 11.27 -5.37
CA PHE A 111 -10.92 12.65 -5.27
C PHE A 111 -10.71 13.35 -6.61
N MET A 112 -11.70 14.13 -7.02
CA MET A 112 -11.68 14.92 -8.23
C MET A 112 -12.12 16.34 -7.91
N ASP A 113 -11.37 17.32 -8.41
CA ASP A 113 -11.65 18.72 -8.17
C ASP A 113 -11.13 19.59 -9.32
N SER A 114 -11.44 20.88 -9.25
CA SER A 114 -10.84 21.92 -10.09
C SER A 114 -10.16 22.96 -9.19
N ASP A 115 -8.85 23.14 -9.34
CA ASP A 115 -8.08 24.13 -8.59
C ASP A 115 -7.43 25.13 -9.55
N ALA A 116 -7.71 26.42 -9.35
CA ALA A 116 -7.22 27.52 -10.19
C ALA A 116 -7.46 27.35 -11.71
N GLY A 117 -8.49 26.57 -12.11
CA GLY A 117 -8.80 26.25 -13.50
C GLY A 117 -8.16 24.97 -14.02
N ASP A 118 -7.30 24.32 -13.23
CA ASP A 118 -6.75 23.02 -13.55
C ASP A 118 -7.65 21.90 -13.02
N ALA A 119 -7.88 20.86 -13.81
CA ALA A 119 -8.47 19.63 -13.34
C ALA A 119 -7.47 18.88 -12.44
N VAL A 120 -7.95 18.40 -11.30
CA VAL A 120 -7.18 17.65 -10.31
C VAL A 120 -7.83 16.29 -10.08
N LEU A 121 -7.02 15.24 -10.14
CA LEU A 121 -7.40 13.88 -9.75
C LEU A 121 -6.39 13.38 -8.70
N ALA A 122 -6.88 13.04 -7.52
CA ALA A 122 -6.07 12.44 -6.47
C ALA A 122 -6.54 11.01 -6.16
N LEU A 123 -5.59 10.08 -6.08
CA LEU A 123 -5.81 8.67 -5.81
C LEU A 123 -4.97 8.26 -4.60
N THR A 124 -5.61 7.71 -3.59
CA THR A 124 -4.92 7.22 -2.38
C THR A 124 -4.88 5.70 -2.40
N TYR A 125 -3.72 5.14 -2.09
CA TYR A 125 -3.50 3.70 -1.97
C TYR A 125 -2.96 3.34 -0.59
N ASP A 126 -3.63 2.41 0.10
CA ASP A 126 -3.29 2.01 1.48
C ASP A 126 -2.70 0.59 1.52
N CYS A 127 -1.47 0.49 2.02
CA CYS A 127 -0.72 -0.75 2.23
C CYS A 127 -1.49 -1.79 3.03
N CYS A 128 -2.22 -1.36 4.07
CA CYS A 128 -2.91 -2.24 5.00
C CYS A 128 -4.16 -2.89 4.39
N ARG A 129 -4.69 -2.33 3.29
CA ARG A 129 -5.92 -2.81 2.64
C ARG A 129 -5.69 -3.59 1.35
N ILE A 130 -4.50 -3.49 0.78
CA ILE A 130 -4.15 -4.15 -0.49
C ILE A 130 -3.39 -5.47 -0.25
N VAL A 131 -2.67 -5.58 0.88
CA VAL A 131 -1.81 -6.74 1.20
C VAL A 131 -2.30 -7.49 2.46
N SER A 132 -3.62 -7.66 2.58
CA SER A 132 -4.25 -8.41 3.69
C SER A 132 -4.31 -9.91 3.42
#